data_AF-A0A816HZV8-F1
#
_entry.id   AF-A0A816HZV8-F1
#
_cell.length_a   1.000
_cell.length_b   1.000
_cell.length_c   1.000
_cell.angle_alpha   90.00
_cell.angle_beta   90.00
_cell.angle_gamma   90.00
#
_symmetry.space_group_name_H-M   'P 1'
#
loop_
_entity.id
_entity.type
_entity.pdbx_description
1 polymer ?
#
loop_
_entity_poly.entity_id
_entity_poly.type
_entity_poly.pdbx_seq_one_letter_code
_entity_poly.pdbx_strand_id
1 'polypeptide(L)'
;MEHLSIQLNDLPDEIIVFILRKLYDAEVLYSFIGVNKRLTTITHDSIFTSHLTLTYFSDGFSYPLPDPMLDRFCLKILHEIHHKIKWLNLESTSMQRILRATNYPNLYGLGLYGIDVEEAISLFT
;
A
#
# COMPACT_ATOMS: atom_id res chain seq x y z
N MET A 1 -9.76 -30.33 -24.14
CA MET A 1 -10.17 -29.10 -23.43
C MET A 1 -8.99 -28.14 -23.53
N GLU A 2 -9.09 -27.16 -24.41
CA GLU A 2 -8.11 -26.07 -24.44
C GLU A 2 -8.35 -25.20 -23.22
N HIS A 3 -7.37 -25.12 -22.33
CA HIS A 3 -7.36 -24.12 -21.27
C HIS A 3 -7.20 -22.75 -21.94
N LEU A 4 -8.29 -22.00 -22.07
CA LEU A 4 -8.25 -20.58 -22.37
C LEU A 4 -7.65 -19.87 -21.15
N SER A 5 -6.31 -19.82 -21.08
CA SER A 5 -5.62 -18.96 -20.13
C SER A 5 -5.72 -17.52 -20.62
N ILE A 6 -6.74 -16.80 -20.17
CA ILE A 6 -6.80 -15.35 -20.41
C ILE A 6 -5.64 -14.73 -19.64
N GLN A 7 -4.73 -14.05 -20.33
CA GLN A 7 -3.64 -13.36 -19.64
C GLN A 7 -4.21 -12.08 -19.00
N LEU A 8 -3.64 -11.66 -17.86
CA LEU A 8 -4.05 -10.42 -17.19
C LEU A 8 -4.01 -9.22 -18.14
N ASN A 9 -3.07 -9.22 -19.09
CA ASN A 9 -2.92 -8.16 -20.10
C ASN A 9 -4.03 -8.13 -21.14
N ASP A 10 -4.78 -9.22 -21.33
CA ASP A 10 -5.89 -9.30 -22.29
C ASP A 10 -7.20 -8.76 -21.69
N LEU A 11 -7.26 -8.59 -20.37
CA LEU A 11 -8.42 -8.07 -19.67
C LEU A 11 -8.53 -6.54 -19.85
N PRO A 12 -9.75 -5.96 -19.87
CA PRO A 12 -9.97 -4.52 -19.78
C PRO A 12 -9.46 -3.93 -18.45
N ASP A 13 -9.14 -2.62 -18.43
CA ASP A 13 -8.62 -1.93 -17.24
C ASP A 13 -9.56 -2.06 -16.04
N GLU A 14 -10.87 -1.98 -16.27
CA GLU A 14 -11.90 -2.06 -15.23
C GLU A 14 -11.89 -3.42 -14.53
N ILE A 15 -11.65 -4.49 -15.28
CA ILE A 15 -11.56 -5.85 -14.73
C ILE A 15 -10.26 -6.02 -13.95
N ILE A 16 -9.15 -5.47 -14.45
CA ILE A 16 -7.87 -5.46 -13.72
C ILE A 16 -8.03 -4.70 -12.40
N VAL A 17 -8.61 -3.49 -12.43
CA VAL A 17 -8.89 -2.69 -11.22
C VAL A 17 -9.75 -3.48 -10.25
N PHE A 18 -10.82 -4.13 -10.74
CA PHE A 18 -11.70 -4.95 -9.91
C PHE A 18 -10.96 -6.10 -9.22
N ILE A 19 -10.08 -6.81 -9.94
CA ILE A 19 -9.27 -7.90 -9.38
C ILE A 19 -8.27 -7.35 -8.36
N LEU A 20 -7.49 -6.33 -8.71
CA LEU A 20 -6.46 -5.77 -7.83
C LEU A 20 -7.05 -5.18 -6.55
N ARG A 21 -8.26 -4.63 -6.60
CA ARG A 21 -8.99 -4.12 -5.41
C ARG A 21 -9.44 -5.21 -4.43
N LYS A 22 -9.29 -6.49 -4.78
CA LYS A 22 -9.50 -7.62 -3.86
C LYS A 22 -8.22 -8.06 -3.14
N LEU A 23 -7.08 -7.48 -3.50
CA LEU A 23 -5.77 -7.77 -2.92
C LEU A 23 -5.36 -6.65 -1.95
N TYR A 24 -4.33 -6.92 -1.14
CA TYR A 24 -3.79 -5.92 -0.21
C TYR A 24 -3.04 -4.82 -0.94
N ASP A 25 -3.29 -3.56 -0.57
CA ASP A 25 -2.71 -2.37 -1.23
C ASP A 25 -1.18 -2.48 -1.33
N ALA A 26 -0.54 -2.84 -0.22
CA ALA A 26 0.92 -2.92 -0.15
C ALA A 26 1.48 -3.95 -1.15
N GLU A 27 0.85 -5.13 -1.25
CA GLU A 27 1.26 -6.19 -2.19
C GLU A 27 1.03 -5.78 -3.64
N VAL A 28 -0.10 -5.13 -3.94
CA VAL A 28 -0.43 -4.65 -5.28
C VAL A 28 0.60 -3.63 -5.73
N LEU A 29 0.85 -2.59 -4.93
CA LEU A 29 1.79 -1.54 -5.29
C LEU A 29 3.21 -2.08 -5.41
N TYR A 30 3.64 -2.92 -4.45
CA TYR A 30 4.95 -3.57 -4.52
C TYR A 30 5.07 -4.44 -5.79
N SER A 31 4.06 -5.23 -6.12
CA SER A 31 4.16 -6.18 -7.23
C SER A 31 4.08 -5.51 -8.60
N PHE A 32 3.33 -4.42 -8.74
CA PHE A 32 2.96 -3.92 -10.07
C PHE A 32 3.59 -2.57 -10.47
N ILE A 33 4.02 -1.74 -9.51
CA ILE A 33 4.70 -0.49 -9.85
C ILE A 33 6.05 -0.78 -10.51
N GLY A 34 6.21 -0.29 -11.74
CA GLY A 34 7.43 -0.44 -12.53
C GLY A 34 7.56 -1.77 -13.27
N VAL A 35 6.57 -2.66 -13.20
CA VAL A 35 6.57 -3.92 -13.97
C VAL A 35 6.21 -3.68 -15.42
N ASN A 36 5.11 -2.96 -15.68
CA ASN A 36 4.77 -2.48 -17.02
C ASN A 36 4.04 -1.13 -16.93
N LYS A 37 4.03 -0.39 -18.04
CA LYS A 37 3.46 0.97 -18.10
C LYS A 37 1.97 1.00 -17.75
N ARG A 38 1.20 0.00 -18.21
CA ARG A 38 -0.26 -0.06 -18.02
C ARG A 38 -0.62 -0.27 -16.55
N LEU A 39 -0.04 -1.29 -15.92
CA LEU A 39 -0.23 -1.60 -14.50
C LEU A 39 0.33 -0.51 -13.60
N THR A 40 1.43 0.13 -14.00
CA THR A 40 1.94 1.32 -13.30
C THR A 40 0.89 2.44 -13.34
N THR A 41 0.29 2.71 -14.50
CA THR A 41 -0.75 3.73 -14.65
C THR A 41 -1.96 3.42 -13.76
N ILE A 42 -2.43 2.17 -13.77
CA ILE A 42 -3.56 1.71 -12.94
C ILE A 42 -3.25 1.87 -11.45
N THR A 43 -2.08 1.40 -11.01
CA THR A 43 -1.68 1.46 -9.58
C THR A 43 -1.37 2.87 -9.09
N HIS A 44 -1.14 3.82 -10.00
CA HIS A 44 -1.01 5.23 -9.67
C HIS A 44 -2.36 5.94 -9.52
N ASP A 45 -3.48 5.29 -9.85
CA ASP A 45 -4.80 5.89 -9.71
C ASP A 45 -5.14 6.15 -8.24
N SER A 46 -5.96 7.18 -8.00
CA SER A 46 -6.47 7.53 -6.67
C SER A 46 -7.23 6.39 -5.98
N ILE A 47 -7.81 5.47 -6.75
CA ILE A 47 -8.50 4.27 -6.27
C ILE A 47 -7.55 3.37 -5.45
N PHE A 48 -6.26 3.33 -5.79
CA PHE A 48 -5.25 2.58 -5.05
C PHE A 48 -4.44 3.45 -4.11
N THR A 49 -4.19 4.72 -4.46
CA THR A 49 -3.18 5.54 -3.77
C THR A 49 -3.73 6.48 -2.70
N SER A 50 -5.04 6.76 -2.69
CA SER A 50 -5.60 7.75 -1.75
C SER A 50 -5.63 7.27 -0.31
N HIS A 51 -5.95 6.00 -0.08
CA HIS A 51 -5.98 5.36 1.22
C HIS A 51 -5.12 4.11 1.14
N LEU A 52 -3.99 4.12 1.83
CA LEU A 52 -3.03 3.03 1.79
C LEU A 52 -2.92 2.35 3.12
N THR A 53 -3.01 1.02 3.08
CA THR A 53 -2.65 0.17 4.21
C THR A 53 -1.31 -0.51 3.94
N LEU A 54 -0.28 -0.07 4.67
CA LEU A 54 1.09 -0.55 4.57
C LEU A 54 1.41 -1.50 5.74
N THR A 55 0.61 -2.55 5.83
CA THR A 55 0.75 -3.63 6.80
C THR A 55 0.48 -4.97 6.12
N TYR A 56 0.95 -6.05 6.73
CA TYR A 56 0.63 -7.40 6.30
C TYR A 56 -0.46 -7.98 7.20
N PHE A 57 -1.55 -8.51 6.62
CA PHE A 57 -2.59 -9.18 7.39
C PHE A 57 -2.47 -10.69 7.23
N SER A 58 -2.17 -11.37 8.34
CA SER A 58 -2.21 -12.83 8.43
C SER A 58 -2.91 -13.24 9.71
N ASP A 59 -3.78 -14.25 9.63
CA ASP A 59 -4.41 -14.88 10.80
C ASP A 59 -5.14 -13.90 11.74
N GLY A 60 -5.68 -12.80 11.18
CA GLY A 60 -6.38 -11.77 11.94
C GLY A 60 -5.47 -10.74 12.63
N PHE A 61 -4.15 -10.84 12.46
CA PHE A 61 -3.17 -9.92 13.01
C PHE A 61 -2.55 -9.04 11.91
N SER A 62 -2.24 -7.80 12.28
CA SER A 62 -1.47 -6.86 11.46
C SER A 62 0.00 -6.96 11.83
N TYR A 63 0.83 -7.26 10.84
CA TYR A 63 2.28 -7.36 10.95
C TYR A 63 2.96 -6.22 10.18
N PRO A 64 4.19 -5.84 10.55
CA PRO A 64 4.99 -4.93 9.75
C PRO A 64 5.26 -5.51 8.36
N LEU A 65 5.51 -4.64 7.40
CA LEU A 65 5.99 -5.07 6.09
C LEU A 65 7.37 -5.72 6.23
N PRO A 66 7.67 -6.80 5.47
CA PRO A 66 9.03 -7.32 5.40
C PRO A 66 10.02 -6.22 4.97
N ASP A 67 11.22 -6.20 5.56
CA ASP A 67 12.21 -5.14 5.31
C ASP A 67 12.47 -4.84 3.83
N PRO A 68 12.64 -5.83 2.92
CA PRO A 68 12.86 -5.55 1.50
C PRO A 68 11.69 -4.81 0.84
N MET A 69 10.48 -5.10 1.30
CA MET A 69 9.26 -4.46 0.82
C MET A 69 9.18 -3.03 1.34
N LEU A 70 9.43 -2.85 2.64
CA LEU A 70 9.47 -1.54 3.30
C LEU A 70 10.54 -0.62 2.68
N ASP A 71 11.73 -1.13 2.41
CA ASP A 71 12.80 -0.38 1.75
C ASP A 71 12.39 0.09 0.36
N ARG A 72 11.77 -0.78 -0.44
CA ARG A 72 11.27 -0.39 -1.76
C ARG A 72 10.16 0.65 -1.66
N PHE A 73 9.30 0.57 -0.64
CA PHE A 73 8.30 1.60 -0.38
C PHE A 73 8.96 2.95 -0.10
N CYS A 74 9.86 2.99 0.87
CA CYS A 74 10.53 4.20 1.31
C CYS A 74 11.40 4.83 0.22
N LEU A 75 12.14 4.03 -0.55
CA LEU A 75 13.10 4.53 -1.55
C LEU A 75 12.50 4.84 -2.91
N LYS A 76 11.31 4.31 -3.22
CA LYS A 76 10.75 4.42 -4.58
C LYS A 76 9.24 4.68 -4.58
N ILE A 77 8.44 3.72 -4.12
CA ILE A 77 6.98 3.76 -4.35
C ILE A 77 6.35 5.01 -3.72
N LEU A 78 6.71 5.33 -2.48
CA LEU A 78 6.16 6.49 -1.78
C LEU A 78 6.58 7.79 -2.47
N HIS A 79 7.80 7.90 -2.98
CA HIS A 79 8.21 9.06 -3.75
C HIS A 79 7.37 9.26 -5.02
N GLU A 80 6.91 8.20 -5.67
CA GLU A 80 6.08 8.29 -6.87
C GLU A 80 4.63 8.73 -6.56
N ILE A 81 4.06 8.29 -5.43
CA ILE A 81 2.62 8.42 -5.16
C ILE A 81 2.27 9.35 -3.97
N HIS A 82 3.24 9.86 -3.20
CA HIS A 82 2.98 10.59 -1.94
C HIS A 82 1.98 11.74 -2.05
N HIS A 83 1.99 12.46 -3.16
CA HIS A 83 1.10 13.58 -3.41
C HIS A 83 -0.37 13.15 -3.58
N LYS A 84 -0.66 11.87 -3.76
CA LYS A 84 -2.03 11.33 -3.87
C LYS A 84 -2.55 10.75 -2.56
N ILE A 85 -1.65 10.46 -1.62
CA ILE A 85 -1.97 9.82 -0.35
C ILE A 85 -2.69 10.82 0.55
N LYS A 86 -3.87 10.41 1.02
CA LYS A 86 -4.75 11.14 1.93
C LYS A 86 -4.82 10.49 3.31
N TRP A 87 -4.72 9.17 3.34
CA TRP A 87 -4.77 8.37 4.55
C TRP A 87 -3.70 7.27 4.51
N LEU A 88 -3.00 7.07 5.63
CA LEU A 88 -2.05 5.97 5.82
C LEU A 88 -2.42 5.12 7.02
N ASN A 89 -2.53 3.82 6.81
CA ASN A 89 -2.67 2.81 7.84
C ASN A 89 -1.32 2.08 7.96
N LEU A 90 -0.63 2.27 9.09
CA LEU A 90 0.74 1.80 9.30
C LEU A 90 0.81 0.91 10.53
N GLU A 91 1.78 0.00 10.55
CA GLU A 91 2.19 -0.66 11.76
C GLU A 91 3.19 0.26 12.52
N SER A 92 3.13 0.24 13.86
CA SER A 92 3.83 1.16 14.76
C SER A 92 5.35 1.15 14.56
N THR A 93 5.98 -0.02 14.44
CA THR A 93 7.43 -0.16 14.24
C THR A 93 7.90 0.38 12.88
N SER A 94 7.02 0.37 11.87
CA SER A 94 7.33 0.85 10.52
C SER A 94 7.02 2.34 10.31
N MET A 95 6.22 2.95 11.20
CA MET A 95 5.72 4.32 11.11
C MET A 95 6.83 5.34 10.84
N GLN A 96 7.89 5.35 11.67
CA GLN A 96 8.93 6.37 11.55
C GLN A 96 9.65 6.32 10.20
N ARG A 97 9.93 5.12 9.67
CA ARG A 97 10.59 4.94 8.37
C ARG A 97 9.72 5.47 7.25
N ILE A 98 8.42 5.16 7.27
CA ILE A 98 7.47 5.57 6.22
C ILE A 98 7.20 7.07 6.25
N LEU A 99 6.96 7.64 7.44
CA LEU A 99 6.68 9.07 7.57
C LEU A 99 7.88 9.96 7.24
N ARG A 100 9.11 9.45 7.39
CA ARG A 100 10.35 10.16 7.03
C ARG A 100 10.78 9.95 5.58
N ALA A 101 10.20 9.00 4.86
CA ALA A 101 10.61 8.68 3.50
C ALA A 101 10.40 9.85 2.53
N THR A 102 9.28 10.58 2.67
CA THR A 102 8.91 11.67 1.76
C THR A 102 7.97 12.65 2.45
N ASN A 103 7.67 13.77 1.80
CA ASN A 103 6.64 14.71 2.25
C ASN A 103 5.26 14.25 1.76
N TYR A 104 4.23 14.29 2.61
CA TYR A 104 2.87 13.90 2.25
C TYR A 104 1.94 15.12 2.29
N PRO A 105 1.88 15.92 1.22
CA PRO A 105 1.21 17.23 1.25
C PRO A 105 -0.31 17.15 1.43
N ASN A 106 -0.91 16.00 1.10
CA ASN A 106 -2.37 15.79 1.16
C ASN A 106 -2.79 14.82 2.29
N LEU A 107 -1.86 14.41 3.15
CA LEU A 107 -2.15 13.51 4.25
C LEU A 107 -2.91 14.24 5.36
N TYR A 108 -4.12 13.77 5.67
CA TYR A 108 -4.93 14.29 6.77
C TYR A 108 -5.35 13.21 7.77
N GLY A 109 -4.99 11.95 7.52
CA GLY A 109 -5.33 10.84 8.40
C GLY A 109 -4.24 9.79 8.51
N LEU A 110 -4.06 9.30 9.73
CA LEU A 110 -3.11 8.26 10.09
C LEU A 110 -3.83 7.24 10.99
N GLY A 111 -3.85 5.98 10.57
CA GLY A 111 -4.21 4.84 11.40
C GLY A 111 -2.96 4.09 11.80
N LEU A 112 -2.87 3.69 13.07
CA LEU A 112 -1.74 2.92 13.59
C LEU A 112 -2.23 1.59 14.14
N TYR A 113 -1.49 0.53 13.81
CA TYR A 113 -1.71 -0.84 14.24
C TYR A 113 -0.51 -1.32 15.04
N GLY A 114 -0.72 -2.33 15.89
CA GLY A 114 0.36 -2.91 16.70
C GLY A 114 0.91 -1.93 17.75
N ILE A 115 0.11 -0.96 18.20
CA ILE A 115 0.43 -0.17 19.39
C ILE A 115 -0.10 -0.92 20.60
N ASP A 116 0.74 -1.09 21.62
CA ASP A 116 0.29 -1.60 22.92
C ASP A 116 -0.74 -0.62 23.52
N VAL A 117 -1.78 -1.13 24.18
CA VAL A 117 -2.82 -0.27 24.80
C VAL A 117 -2.20 0.75 25.77
N GLU A 118 -1.16 0.37 26.52
CA GLU A 118 -0.46 1.30 27.42
C GLU A 118 0.26 2.40 26.65
N GLU A 119 0.93 2.05 25.55
CA GLU A 119 1.61 3.01 24.68
C GLU A 119 0.60 3.93 23.98
N ALA A 120 -0.55 3.39 23.56
CA ALA A 120 -1.62 4.17 22.95
C ALA A 120 -2.20 5.20 23.93
N ILE A 121 -2.43 4.83 25.20
CA ILE A 121 -2.91 5.75 26.23
C ILE A 121 -1.91 6.89 26.45
N SER A 122 -0.61 6.60 26.44
CA SER A 122 0.45 7.60 26.64
C SER A 122 0.50 8.69 25.56
N LEU A 123 -0.03 8.42 24.36
CA LEU A 123 -0.11 9.41 23.28
C LEU A 123 -1.25 10.43 23.47
N PHE A 124 -2.19 10.17 24.40
CA PHE A 124 -3.35 11.03 24.66
C PHE A 124 -3.33 11.71 26.04
N THR A 125 -2.31 11.48 26.85
CA THR A 125 -2.09 12.10 28.18
C THR A 125 -0.86 12.99 28.19
#